data_AF-A0A7V3P2M2-F1
#
_entry.id   AF-A0A7V3P2M2-F1
#
_cell.length_a   1.000
_cell.length_b   1.000
_cell.length_c   1.000
_cell.angle_alpha   90.00
_cell.angle_beta   90.00
_cell.angle_gamma   90.00
#
_symmetry.space_group_name_H-M   'P 1'
#
loop_
_entity.id
_entity.type
_entity.pdbx_description
1 polymer ?
#
loop_
_entity_poly.entity_id
_entity_poly.type
_entity_poly.pdbx_seq_one_letter_code
_entity_poly.pdbx_strand_id
1 'polypeptide(L)' 'MKAMVLVKPQTPLELVDIDAPQPKTGEIRVRVSACGVCRTDLHLVDGELSHPKLPVIP' A
#
# COMPACT_ATOMS: atom_id res chain seq x y z
N MET A 1 8.27 9.78 3.66
CA MET A 1 6.80 9.88 3.76
C MET A 1 6.27 8.68 4.51
N LYS A 2 5.17 8.84 5.25
CA LYS A 2 4.54 7.73 5.97
C LYS A 2 3.67 6.90 5.03
N ALA A 3 3.68 5.58 5.20
CA ALA A 3 2.85 4.64 4.46
C ALA A 3 2.38 3.50 5.37
N MET A 4 1.23 2.91 5.05
CA MET A 4 0.76 1.68 5.68
C MET A 4 1.18 0.50 4.79
N VAL A 5 1.96 -0.43 5.32
CA VAL A 5 2.51 -1.56 4.57
C VAL A 5 1.98 -2.88 5.10
N LEU A 6 1.48 -3.71 4.21
CA LEU A 6 1.15 -5.10 4.48
C LEU A 6 2.39 -5.96 4.19
N VAL A 7 3.01 -6.50 5.24
CA VAL A 7 4.17 -7.39 5.13
C VAL A 7 3.74 -8.82 4.82
N LYS A 8 2.66 -9.27 5.46
CA LYS A 8 2.06 -10.61 5.31
C LYS A 8 0.53 -10.49 5.37
N PRO A 9 -0.26 -11.32 4.66
CA PRO A 9 -1.69 -11.33 4.84
C PRO A 9 -2.07 -11.77 6.25
N GLN A 10 -3.27 -11.38 6.68
CA GLN A 10 -3.86 -11.68 7.98
C GLN A 10 -3.06 -11.13 9.17
N THR A 11 -2.27 -10.08 8.93
CA THR A 11 -1.60 -9.31 9.96
C THR A 11 -2.00 -7.83 9.86
N PRO A 12 -1.94 -7.06 10.96
CA PRO A 12 -2.14 -5.61 10.90
C PRO A 12 -1.18 -4.95 9.91
N LEU A 13 -1.62 -3.85 9.30
CA LEU A 13 -0.74 -2.98 8.52
C LEU A 13 0.27 -2.28 9.43
N GLU A 14 1.50 -2.13 8.95
CA GLU A 14 2.56 -1.44 9.65
C GLU A 14 2.70 0.00 9.14
N LEU A 15 2.65 0.97 10.05
CA LEU A 15 2.97 2.36 9.72
C LEU A 15 4.49 2.53 9.65
N VAL A 16 5.01 2.77 8.46
CA VAL A 16 6.44 2.91 8.20
C VAL A 16 6.76 4.26 7.57
N ASP A 17 7.99 4.75 7.79
CA ASP A 17 8.55 5.89 7.07
C ASP A 17 9.40 5.37 5.90
N ILE A 18 9.09 5.81 4.68
CA ILE A 18 9.77 5.42 3.44
C ILE A 18 10.23 6.65 2.65
N ASP A 19 11.21 6.49 1.76
CA ASP A 19 11.59 7.57 0.86
C ASP A 19 10.44 7.94 -0.10
N ALA A 20 10.27 9.24 -0.34
CA ALA A 20 9.26 9.69 -1.30
C ALA A 20 9.74 9.31 -2.72
N PRO A 21 8.90 8.64 -3.54
CA PRO A 21 9.30 8.26 -4.88
C PRO A 21 9.57 9.51 -5.72
N GLN A 22 10.58 9.42 -6.60
CA GLN A 22 10.87 10.44 -7.60
C GLN A 22 10.19 10.03 -8.91
N PRO A 23 9.29 10.87 -9.46
CA PRO A 23 8.61 10.54 -10.71
C PRO A 23 9.60 10.54 -11.88
N LYS A 24 9.45 9.58 -12.78
CA LYS A 24 10.16 9.52 -14.07
C LYS A 24 9.39 10.27 -15.16
N THR A 25 9.95 10.31 -16.37
CA THR A 25 9.28 10.86 -17.55
C THR A 25 7.91 10.20 -17.76
N GLY A 26 6.86 11.01 -17.77
CA GLY A 26 5.47 10.55 -17.92
C GLY A 26 4.76 10.19 -16.62
N GLU A 27 5.41 10.29 -15.47
CA GLU A 27 4.82 10.04 -14.16
C GLU A 27 4.51 11.36 -13.42
N ILE A 28 3.53 11.32 -12.53
CA ILE A 28 3.22 12.41 -11.61
C ILE A 28 3.31 11.93 -10.17
N ARG A 29 3.73 12.81 -9.26
CA ARG A 29 3.73 12.54 -7.83
C ARG A 29 2.58 13.30 -7.16
N VAL A 30 1.71 12.56 -6.46
CA VAL A 30 0.57 13.12 -5.75
C VAL A 30 0.84 13.12 -4.24
N ARG A 31 0.54 14.23 -3.58
CA ARG A 31 0.48 14.29 -2.12
C ARG A 31 -0.93 13.89 -1.68
N VAL A 32 -1.08 12.69 -1.15
CA VAL A 32 -2.36 12.17 -0.65
C VAL A 32 -2.75 12.94 0.63
N SER A 33 -3.92 13.59 0.61
CA SER A 33 -4.48 14.30 1.79
C SER A 33 -5.42 13.41 2.61
N ALA A 34 -6.12 12.49 1.94
CA ALA A 34 -7.00 11.49 2.54
C ALA A 34 -7.06 10.26 1.62
N CYS A 35 -7.28 9.08 2.22
CA CYS A 35 -7.47 7.82 1.51
C CYS A 35 -8.65 7.07 2.17
N GLY A 36 -9.58 6.55 1.37
CA GLY A 36 -10.63 5.66 1.85
C GLY A 36 -10.19 4.20 1.77
N VAL A 37 -10.81 3.33 2.55
CA VAL A 37 -10.61 1.87 2.47
C VAL A 37 -11.82 1.26 1.78
N CYS A 38 -11.60 0.51 0.73
CA CYS A 38 -12.60 -0.23 0.00
C CYS A 38 -12.48 -1.74 0.26
N ARG A 39 -13.43 -2.52 -0.27
CA ARG A 39 -13.41 -3.98 -0.10
C ARG A 39 -12.21 -4.64 -0.80
N THR A 40 -11.71 -4.06 -1.89
CA THR A 40 -10.54 -4.57 -2.61
C THR A 40 -9.28 -4.55 -1.75
N ASP A 41 -9.12 -3.52 -0.91
CA ASP A 41 -7.99 -3.43 0.00
C ASP A 41 -8.07 -4.55 1.06
N LEU A 42 -9.28 -4.88 1.51
CA LEU A 42 -9.51 -5.98 2.45
C LEU A 42 -9.21 -7.34 1.82
N HIS A 43 -9.50 -7.56 0.53
CA HIS A 43 -9.13 -8.82 -0.14
C HIS A 43 -7.61 -9.08 -0.11
N LEU A 44 -6.78 -8.03 -0.16
CA LEU A 44 -5.33 -8.13 0.02
C LEU A 44 -4.97 -8.52 1.46
N VAL A 45 -5.55 -7.84 2.44
CA VAL A 45 -5.28 -8.06 3.87
C VAL A 45 -5.76 -9.43 4.31
N ASP A 46 -6.92 -9.89 3.87
CA ASP A 46 -7.52 -11.18 4.24
C ASP A 46 -6.81 -12.39 3.60
N GLY A 47 -5.93 -12.13 2.62
CA GLY A 47 -5.15 -13.15 1.93
C GLY A 47 -5.92 -13.89 0.84
N GLU A 48 -6.92 -13.24 0.22
CA GLU A 48 -7.80 -13.86 -0.77
C GLU A 48 -7.17 -13.92 -2.18
N LEU A 49 -6.04 -13.25 -2.40
CA LEU A 49 -5.29 -13.35 -3.66
C LEU A 49 -4.33 -14.54 -3.64
N SER A 50 -4.28 -15.27 -4.76
CA SER A 50 -3.39 -16.44 -4.90
C SER A 50 -1.91 -16.10 -4.98
N HIS A 51 -1.56 -14.94 -5.54
CA HIS A 51 -0.17 -14.49 -5.74
C HIS A 51 -0.01 -12.99 -5.44
N PRO A 52 -0.20 -12.56 -4.18
CA PRO A 52 -0.06 -11.15 -3.84
C PRO A 52 1.41 -10.73 -3.91
N LYS A 53 1.69 -9.57 -4.49
CA LYS A 53 3.04 -8.99 -4.50
C LYS A 53 3.30 -8.33 -3.15
N LEU A 54 3.94 -9.03 -2.23
CA LEU A 54 4.26 -8.53 -0.89
C LEU A 54 5.76 -8.21 -0.75
N PRO A 55 6.13 -7.22 0.10
CA PRO A 55 5.26 -6.30 0.83
C PRO A 55 4.57 -5.28 -0.10
N VAL A 56 3.39 -4.78 0.31
CA VAL A 56 2.58 -3.83 -0.50
C VAL A 56 1.99 -2.70 0.33
N ILE A 57 1.78 -1.54 -0.29
CA ILE A 57 0.87 -0.50 0.20
C ILE A 57 -0.46 -0.76 -0.50
N PRO A 58 -1.48 -1.30 0.20
CA PRO A 58 -2.77 -1.65 -0.41
C PRO A 58 -3.55 -0.41 -0.84
#